data_AF-A0AAD7N761-F1
#
_entry.id   AF-A0AAD7N761-F1
#
_cell.length_a   1.000
_cell.length_b   1.000
_cell.length_c   1.000
_cell.angle_alpha   90.00
_cell.angle_beta   90.00
_cell.angle_gamma   90.00
#
_symmetry.space_group_name_H-M   'P 1'
#
loop_
_entity.id
_entity.type
_entity.pdbx_description
1 polymer ?
#
loop_
_entity_poly.entity_id
_entity_poly.type
_entity_poly.pdbx_seq_one_letter_code
_entity_poly.pdbx_strand_id
1 'polypeptide(L)' 'GYLDGAHLLLENGADINDTNDHHGTALQVASSMGHTEIVRFLLHKGACVNTAGGFYGDAVKAAS' A
#
# COMPACT_ATOMS: atom_id res chain seq x y z
N GLY A 1 -1.80 8.10 16.66
CA GLY A 1 -2.06 8.60 15.29
C GLY A 1 -2.13 7.43 14.32
N TYR A 2 -2.47 7.65 13.04
CA TYR A 2 -2.63 6.55 12.06
C TYR A 2 -1.38 5.66 11.90
N LEU A 3 -0.18 6.20 12.17
CA LEU A 3 1.07 5.45 12.11
C LEU A 3 1.21 4.39 13.21
N ASP A 4 0.66 4.61 14.41
CA ASP A 4 0.76 3.64 15.51
C ASP A 4 -0.02 2.35 15.18
N GLY A 5 -1.19 2.50 14.55
CA GLY A 5 -1.98 1.37 14.06
C GLY A 5 -1.27 0.62 12.93
N ALA A 6 -0.68 1.35 11.96
CA ALA A 6 0.10 0.73 10.90
C ALA A 6 1.34 -0.02 11.43
N HIS A 7 1.98 0.51 12.47
CA HIS A 7 3.11 -0.15 13.14
C HIS A 7 2.69 -1.46 13.81
N LEU A 8 1.60 -1.43 14.59
CA LEU A 8 1.10 -2.59 15.31
C LEU A 8 0.70 -3.72 14.34
N LEU A 9 0.06 -3.38 13.22
CA LEU A 9 -0.35 -4.37 12.22
C LEU A 9 0.87 -5.07 11.58
N LEU A 10 1.89 -4.31 11.20
CA LEU A 10 3.12 -4.88 10.64
C LEU A 10 3.86 -5.75 11.66
N GLU A 11 3.90 -5.35 12.93
CA GLU A 11 4.51 -6.15 14.01
C GLU A 11 3.75 -7.44 14.29
N ASN A 12 2.43 -7.47 14.04
CA ASN A 12 1.60 -8.67 14.16
C ASN A 12 1.61 -9.54 12.89
N GLY A 13 2.51 -9.26 11.94
CA GLY A 13 2.72 -10.08 10.75
C GLY A 13 1.78 -9.75 9.57
N ALA A 14 1.11 -8.60 9.59
CA ALA A 14 0.42 -8.12 8.39
C ALA A 14 1.43 -7.91 7.25
N ASP A 15 1.11 -8.39 6.06
CA ASP A 15 1.93 -8.15 4.89
C ASP A 15 1.74 -6.69 4.42
N ILE A 16 2.85 -5.97 4.34
CA ILE A 16 2.88 -4.56 3.90
C ILE A 16 2.43 -4.38 2.45
N ASN A 17 2.56 -5.45 1.65
CA ASN A 17 2.19 -5.49 0.24
C ASN A 17 0.83 -6.14 0.01
N ASP A 18 0.11 -6.49 1.09
CA ASP A 18 -1.19 -7.13 0.94
C ASP A 18 -2.15 -6.20 0.20
N THR A 19 -2.95 -6.80 -0.67
CA THR A 19 -3.89 -6.08 -1.53
C THR A 19 -5.28 -6.57 -1.25
N ASN A 20 -6.22 -5.65 -1.09
CA ASN A 20 -7.62 -6.04 -1.24
C ASN A 20 -8.02 -5.92 -2.72
N ASP A 21 -8.95 -6.78 -3.16
CA ASP A 21 -9.39 -6.87 -4.56
C ASP A 21 -9.87 -5.54 -5.17
N HIS A 22 -10.22 -4.55 -4.33
CA HIS A 22 -10.90 -3.33 -4.76
C HIS A 22 -10.04 -2.06 -4.70
N HIS A 23 -9.05 -1.97 -3.81
CA HIS A 23 -8.36 -0.71 -3.46
C HIS A 23 -6.83 -0.78 -3.65
N GLY A 24 -6.27 -1.95 -3.91
CA GLY A 24 -4.83 -2.14 -4.05
C GLY A 24 -4.08 -2.16 -2.70
N THR A 25 -2.78 -1.90 -2.73
CA THR A 25 -1.91 -1.92 -1.53
C THR A 25 -2.16 -0.72 -0.62
N ALA A 26 -1.75 -0.83 0.64
CA ALA A 26 -1.70 0.30 1.56
C ALA A 26 -0.92 1.50 0.99
N LEU A 27 0.13 1.26 0.20
CA LEU A 27 0.94 2.30 -0.44
C LEU A 27 0.15 3.02 -1.54
N GLN A 28 -0.63 2.29 -2.34
CA GLN A 28 -1.47 2.84 -3.40
C GLN A 28 -2.56 3.73 -2.82
N VAL A 29 -3.27 3.25 -1.79
CA VAL A 29 -4.31 4.03 -1.10
C VAL A 29 -3.74 5.29 -0.43
N ALA A 30 -2.61 5.16 0.27
CA ALA A 30 -1.96 6.33 0.90
C ALA A 30 -1.52 7.37 -0.13
N SER A 31 -1.04 6.91 -1.29
CA SER A 31 -0.64 7.79 -2.40
C SER A 31 -1.84 8.49 -3.04
N SER A 32 -2.94 7.78 -3.30
CA SER A 32 -4.14 8.35 -3.92
C SER A 32 -4.85 9.38 -3.03
N MET A 33 -4.76 9.20 -1.70
CA MET A 33 -5.31 10.12 -0.70
C MET A 33 -4.36 11.27 -0.35
N GLY A 34 -3.13 11.30 -0.89
CA GLY A 34 -2.14 12.34 -0.59
C GLY A 34 -1.56 12.27 0.82
N HIS A 35 -1.60 11.11 1.48
CA HIS A 35 -1.10 10.91 2.84
C HIS A 35 0.43 10.72 2.86
N THR A 36 1.18 11.79 2.57
CA THR A 36 2.63 11.75 2.38
C THR A 36 3.41 11.14 3.56
N GLU A 37 2.95 11.32 4.80
CA GLU A 37 3.58 10.70 5.98
C GLU A 37 3.45 9.18 5.97
N ILE A 38 2.27 8.66 5.63
CA ILE A 38 2.02 7.21 5.53
C ILE A 38 2.80 6.62 4.35
N VAL A 39 2.86 7.34 3.22
CA VAL A 39 3.67 6.93 2.06
C VAL A 39 5.14 6.77 2.44
N ARG A 40 5.74 7.77 3.11
CA ARG A 40 7.13 7.70 3.58
C ARG A 40 7.34 6.55 4.55
N PHE A 41 6.41 6.33 5.47
CA PHE A 41 6.46 5.24 6.42
C PHE A 41 6.47 3.87 5.73
N LEU A 42 5.53 3.63 4.80
CA LEU A 42 5.42 2.37 4.08
C LEU A 42 6.65 2.09 3.21
N LEU A 43 7.17 3.10 2.51
CA LEU A 43 8.42 2.97 1.75
C LEU A 43 9.61 2.64 2.65
N HIS A 44 9.70 3.27 3.82
CA HIS A 44 10.76 2.98 4.79
C HIS A 44 10.69 1.55 5.32
N LYS A 45 9.48 0.99 5.44
CA LYS A 45 9.24 -0.41 5.83
C LYS A 45 9.38 -1.41 4.68
N GLY A 46 9.71 -0.96 3.47
CA GLY A 46 9.98 -1.83 2.33
C GLY A 46 8.76 -2.19 1.48
N ALA A 47 7.69 -1.39 1.53
CA ALA A 47 6.55 -1.56 0.64
C ALA A 47 7.00 -1.53 -0.84
N CYS A 48 6.58 -2.54 -1.60
CA CYS A 48 6.86 -2.65 -3.01
C CYS A 48 6.06 -1.61 -3.78
N VAL A 49 6.75 -0.84 -4.62
CA VAL A 49 6.14 0.23 -5.42
C VAL A 49 5.38 -0.34 -6.62
N ASN A 50 5.76 -1.53 -7.07
CA ASN A 50 5.25 -2.19 -8.27
C ASN A 50 4.25 -3.32 -7.95
N THR A 51 3.76 -3.42 -6.72
CA THR A 51 2.80 -4.47 -6.38
C THR A 51 1.51 -4.23 -7.16
N ALA A 52 1.13 -5.21 -7.99
CA ALA A 52 -0.13 -5.19 -8.72
C ALA A 52 -1.26 -5.48 -7.73
N GLY A 53 -1.93 -4.42 -7.26
CA GLY A 53 -3.07 -4.52 -6.36
C GLY A 53 -4.29 -3.85 -6.97
N GLY A 54 -5.39 -4.59 -7.07
CA GLY A 54 -6.71 -4.13 -7.52
C GLY A 54 -6.72 -3.46 -8.90
N PHE A 55 -7.83 -2.78 -9.22
CA PHE A 55 -8.10 -2.13 -10.52
C PHE A 55 -6.95 -1.24 -11.04
N TYR A 56 -6.09 -0.70 -10.18
CA TYR A 56 -4.93 0.13 -10.55
C TYR A 56 -3.71 -0.67 -11.02
N GLY A 57 -3.49 -1.88 -10.48
CA GLY A 57 -2.44 -2.79 -10.97
C GLY A 57 -2.79 -3.39 -12.33
N ASP A 58 -4.07 -3.70 -12.53
CA ASP A 58 -4.58 -4.20 -13.82
C ASP A 58 -4.64 -3.11 -14.89
N ALA A 59 -4.79 -1.83 -14.54
CA ALA A 59 -4.77 -0.74 -15.51
C ALA A 59 -3.48 -0.69 -16.34
N VAL A 60 -2.34 -1.06 -15.75
CA VAL A 60 -1.05 -1.15 -16.47
C VAL A 60 -0.97 -2.41 -17.34
N LYS A 61 -1.57 -3.51 -16.91
CA LYS A 61 -1.55 -4.80 -17.62
C LYS A 61 -2.60 -4.92 -18.73
N ALA A 62 -3.74 -4.22 -18.59
CA ALA A 62 -4.80 -4.11 -19.59
C ALA A 62 -4.44 -3.16 -20.75
N ALA A 63 -3.38 -2.36 -20.59
CA ALA A 63 -2.88 -1.46 -21.62
C ALA A 63 -1.77 -2.09 -22.51
N SER A 64 -1.43 -3.37 -22.30
CA SER A 64 -0.47 -4.13 -23.13
C SER A 64 -1.15 -5.00 -24.18
#